data_AF-A0A944C468-F1
#
_entry.id   AF-A0A944C468-F1
#
_cell.length_a   1.000
_cell.length_b   1.000
_cell.length_c   1.000
_cell.angle_alpha   90.00
_cell.angle_beta   90.00
_cell.angle_gamma   90.00
#
_symmetry.space_group_name_H-M   'P 1'
#
loop_
_entity.id
_entity.type
_entity.pdbx_description
1 polymer ?
#
loop_
_entity_poly.entity_id
_entity_poly.type
_entity_poly.pdbx_seq_one_letter_code
_entity_poly.pdbx_strand_id
1 'polypeptide(L)' 'TNYTQDVILKWLRVFCRRFFSQQFKRSCLPDGPKVGSCSLSPRGDWRMPSDACSAAWLADLEQLDSEGIEEG' A
#
# COMPACT_ATOMS: atom_id res chain seq x y z
N THR A 1 -19.26 -12.24 7.31
CA THR A 1 -17.82 -12.35 7.56
C THR A 1 -17.24 -10.96 7.53
N ASN A 2 -17.15 -10.28 8.67
CA ASN A 2 -16.61 -8.91 8.76
C ASN A 2 -15.30 -8.95 9.54
N TYR A 3 -14.31 -8.19 9.07
CA TYR A 3 -13.07 -7.96 9.80
C TYR A 3 -13.25 -6.79 10.76
N THR A 4 -12.60 -6.85 11.92
CA THR A 4 -12.56 -5.71 12.84
C THR A 4 -11.66 -4.61 12.28
N GLN A 5 -11.87 -3.39 12.75
CA GLN A 5 -11.06 -2.23 12.36
C GLN A 5 -9.57 -2.47 12.60
N ASP A 6 -9.19 -3.05 13.75
CA ASP A 6 -7.80 -3.38 14.08
C ASP A 6 -7.15 -4.30 13.05
N VAL A 7 -7.90 -5.29 12.57
CA VAL A 7 -7.41 -6.25 11.57
C VAL A 7 -7.19 -5.55 10.23
N ILE A 8 -8.09 -4.65 9.84
CA ILE A 8 -7.98 -3.87 8.61
C ILE A 8 -6.76 -2.93 8.70
N LEU A 9 -6.64 -2.15 9.77
CA LEU A 9 -5.52 -1.22 9.97
C LEU A 9 -4.18 -1.94 10.02
N LYS A 10 -4.11 -3.08 10.71
CA LYS A 10 -2.91 -3.93 10.74
C LYS A 10 -2.44 -4.34 9.35
N TRP A 11 -3.35 -4.84 8.51
CA TRP A 11 -2.97 -5.29 7.16
C TRP A 11 -2.70 -4.14 6.20
N LEU A 12 -3.40 -3.02 6.35
CA LEU A 12 -3.13 -1.81 5.58
C LEU A 12 -1.74 -1.24 5.88
N ARG A 13 -1.33 -1.22 7.15
CA ARG A 13 0.03 -0.86 7.57
C ARG A 13 1.09 -1.76 6.92
N VAL A 14 0.86 -3.07 6.89
CA VAL A 14 1.75 -4.03 6.22
C VAL A 14 1.80 -3.78 4.71
N PHE A 15 0.66 -3.49 4.09
CA PHE A 15 0.56 -3.16 2.67
C PHE A 15 1.39 -1.92 2.34
N CYS A 16 1.14 -0.78 2.99
CA CYS A 16 1.86 0.47 2.73
C CYS A 16 3.37 0.29 2.87
N ARG A 17 3.84 -0.39 3.94
CA ARG A 17 5.27 -0.64 4.14
C ARG A 17 5.89 -1.49 3.02
N ARG A 18 5.24 -2.59 2.63
CA ARG A 18 5.80 -3.53 1.63
C ARG A 18 5.64 -3.01 0.20
N PHE A 19 4.55 -2.32 -0.10
CA PHE A 19 4.27 -1.80 -1.42
C PHE A 19 5.32 -0.76 -1.84
N PHE A 20 5.67 0.15 -0.93
CA PHE A 20 6.70 1.17 -1.18
C PHE A 20 8.10 0.56 -1.21
N SER A 21 8.50 -0.19 -0.17
CA SER A 21 9.86 -0.78 -0.09
C SER A 21 10.17 -1.82 -1.17
N GLN A 22 9.16 -2.35 -1.87
CA GLN A 22 9.34 -3.32 -2.94
C GLN A 22 9.09 -2.73 -4.33
N GLN A 23 8.94 -1.41 -4.44
CA GLN A 23 8.75 -0.74 -5.72
C GLN A 23 9.93 -0.98 -6.68
N PHE A 24 11.17 -1.04 -6.19
CA PHE A 24 12.36 -1.30 -7.02
C PHE A 24 12.29 -2.64 -7.78
N LYS A 25 11.63 -3.65 -7.20
CA LYS A 25 11.48 -4.97 -7.84
C LYS A 25 10.59 -4.90 -9.08
N ARG A 26 9.78 -3.85 -9.19
CA ARG A 26 8.84 -3.64 -10.29
C ARG A 26 9.49 -3.00 -11.51
N SER A 27 10.61 -2.31 -11.33
CA SER A 27 11.35 -1.63 -12.39
C SER A 27 11.85 -2.57 -13.50
N CYS A 28 12.08 -3.84 -13.18
CA CYS A 28 12.59 -4.85 -14.11
C CYS A 28 11.58 -5.98 -14.38
N LEU A 29 10.28 -5.74 -14.20
CA LEU A 29 9.28 -6.76 -14.48
C LEU A 29 9.33 -7.17 -15.98
N PRO A 30 9.30 -8.49 -16.27
CA PRO A 30 9.18 -8.97 -17.63
C PRO A 30 7.85 -8.51 -18.21
N ASP A 31 7.80 -8.36 -19.53
CA ASP A 31 6.57 -7.97 -20.21
C ASP A 31 5.49 -9.04 -20.02
N GLY A 32 4.27 -8.59 -19.75
CA GLY A 32 3.10 -9.43 -19.59
C GLY A 32 1.84 -8.64 -19.94
N PRO A 33 0.80 -9.30 -20.49
CA PRO A 33 -0.43 -8.62 -20.86
C PRO A 33 -1.12 -8.06 -19.61
N LYS A 34 -1.65 -6.83 -19.71
CA LYS A 34 -2.53 -6.28 -18.68
C LYS A 34 -3.79 -7.13 -18.59
N VAL A 35 -4.14 -7.56 -17.37
CA VAL A 35 -5.38 -8.27 -17.08
C VAL A 35 -6.14 -7.51 -16.00
N GLY A 36 -7.43 -7.27 -16.20
CA GLY A 36 -8.26 -6.46 -15.28
C GLY A 36 -8.15 -4.95 -15.53
N SER A 37 -8.60 -4.15 -14.55
CA SER A 37 -8.73 -2.69 -14.69
C SER A 37 -7.43 -1.92 -14.42
N CYS A 38 -6.55 -2.43 -13.56
CA CYS A 38 -5.31 -1.77 -13.12
C CYS A 38 -4.09 -2.70 -13.24
N SER A 39 -2.92 -2.15 -13.58
CA SER A 39 -1.64 -2.88 -13.65
C SER A 39 -0.53 -2.18 -12.86
N LEU A 40 0.35 -2.99 -12.26
CA LEU A 40 1.51 -2.53 -11.49
C LEU A 40 2.80 -2.49 -12.33
N SER A 41 2.67 -2.65 -13.65
CA SER A 41 3.80 -2.49 -14.57
C SER A 41 4.28 -1.04 -14.58
N PRO A 42 5.58 -0.77 -14.43
CA PRO A 42 6.13 0.58 -14.54
C PRO A 42 5.94 1.19 -15.94
N ARG A 43 5.63 0.35 -16.94
CA ARG A 43 5.36 0.75 -18.33
C ARG A 43 3.88 1.11 -18.56
N GLY A 44 3.00 0.83 -17.60
CA GLY A 44 1.55 1.00 -17.71
C GLY A 44 0.99 2.01 -16.71
N ASP A 45 -0.06 1.60 -15.98
CA ASP A 45 -0.91 2.48 -15.18
C ASP A 45 -0.23 3.01 -13.90
N TRP A 46 0.75 2.29 -13.34
CA TRP A 46 1.36 2.64 -12.06
C TRP A 46 2.81 3.09 -12.20
N ARG A 47 3.04 4.41 -12.03
CA ARG A 47 4.39 5.01 -12.03
C ARG A 47 4.71 5.58 -10.66
N MET A 48 5.61 4.91 -9.96
CA MET A 48 6.08 5.29 -8.64
C MET A 48 7.60 5.13 -8.60
N PRO A 49 8.35 6.11 -8.05
CA PRO A 49 9.80 6.04 -8.01
C PRO A 49 10.26 5.01 -6.96
N SER A 50 11.43 4.42 -7.17
CA SER A 50 11.91 3.29 -6.34
C SER A 50 12.27 3.70 -4.91
N ASP A 51 12.50 5.00 -4.68
CA ASP A 51 12.84 5.64 -3.42
C ASP A 51 11.65 6.33 -2.73
N ALA A 52 10.43 6.15 -3.25
CA ALA A 52 9.22 6.67 -2.60
C ALA A 52 9.07 6.14 -1.17
N CYS A 53 8.67 7.04 -0.25
CA CYS A 53 8.53 6.74 1.17
C CYS A 53 7.05 6.59 1.58
N SER A 54 6.74 5.56 2.37
CA SER A 54 5.38 5.34 2.90
C SER A 54 5.08 6.14 4.17
N ALA A 55 5.97 7.03 4.61
CA ALA A 55 5.88 7.69 5.93
C ALA A 55 4.57 8.47 6.13
N ALA A 56 4.14 9.23 5.13
CA ALA A 56 2.87 9.99 5.20
C ALA A 56 1.67 9.07 5.47
N TRP A 57 1.53 8.00 4.67
CA TRP A 57 0.45 7.01 4.87
C TRP A 57 0.54 6.30 6.23
N LEU A 58 1.74 6.03 6.74
CA LEU A 58 1.88 5.38 8.04
C LEU A 58 1.49 6.31 9.19
N ALA A 59 1.78 7.62 9.06
CA ALA A 59 1.36 8.63 10.03
C ALA A 59 -0.17 8.77 10.06
N ASP A 60 -0.82 8.86 8.89
CA ASP A 60 -2.28 8.91 8.80
C ASP A 60 -2.93 7.66 9.44
N LEU A 61 -2.33 6.48 9.23
CA LEU A 61 -2.81 5.23 9.84
C LEU A 61 -2.63 5.19 11.36
N GLU A 62 -1.60 5.84 11.89
CA GLU A 62 -1.37 5.93 13.34
C GLU A 62 -2.40 6.87 13.98
N GLN A 63 -2.73 7.97 13.32
CA GLN A 63 -3.79 8.87 13.76
C GLN A 63 -5.16 8.16 13.80
N LEU A 64 -5.50 7.42 12.75
CA LEU A 64 -6.76 6.66 12.69
C LEU A 64 -6.84 5.52 13.74
N ASP A 65 -5.70 4.92 14.09
CA ASP A 65 -5.62 3.93 15.18
C ASP A 65 -5.92 4.61 16.53
N SER A 66 -5.40 5.82 16.75
CA SER A 66 -5.64 6.59 17.99
C SER A 66 -7.06 7.13 18.12
N GLU A 67 -7.66 7.64 17.03
CA GLU A 67 -9.04 8.12 17.01
C GLU A 67 -10.05 6.99 17.32
N GLY A 68 -9.76 5.76 16.86
CA GLY A 68 -10.56 4.58 17.19
C GLY A 68 -10.51 4.16 18.67
N ILE A 69 -9.50 4.60 19.41
CA ILE A 69 -9.37 4.35 20.86
C ILE A 69 -10.11 5.43 21.67
N GLU A 70 -10.22 6.65 21.16
CA GLU A 70 -10.88 7.77 21.85
C GLU A 70 -12.42 7.76 21.71
N GLU A 71 -12.96 7.17 20.65
CA GLU A 71 -14.42 7.04 20.44
C GLU A 71 -15.04 5.73 20.99
N GLY A 72 -14.24 4.83 21.59
CA GLY A 72 -14.68 3.53 22.13
C GLY A 72 -14.83 3.51 23.66
#